data_AF-A0A068JDC4-F1
#
_entry.id   AF-A0A068JDC4-F1
#
_cell.length_a   1.000
_cell.length_b   1.000
_cell.length_c   1.000
_cell.angle_alpha   90.00
_cell.angle_beta   90.00
_cell.angle_gamma   90.00
#
_symmetry.space_group_name_H-M   'P 1'
#
loop_
_entity.id
_entity.type
_entity.pdbx_description
1 polymer ?
#
loop_
_entity_poly.entity_id
_entity_poly.type
_entity_poly.pdbx_seq_one_letter_code
_entity_poly.pdbx_strand_id
1 'polypeptide(L)'
;NAIGNKVLHDNPQARIKYITAENFINEFVLHIRLDKMDELKLKYRHLDVLLIDDIQSLAKKSTQATQEEFFNTFNVLHDNNKQIVLTSDRNPDQLNEMEERLVTRFKWGLTVNITPPDFETRVAILTNKIMDYDYHFPPETIEYLAGQFDSNVRDLEGALKDISLVANVRQLDT
;
A
#
# COMPACT_ATOMS: atom_id res chain seq x y z
N ASN A 1 1.12 -0.36 6.31
CA ASN A 1 1.65 -1.75 6.44
C ASN A 1 0.99 -2.56 7.58
N ALA A 2 -0.34 -2.57 7.68
CA ALA A 2 -1.03 -3.25 8.78
C ALA A 2 -0.92 -4.80 8.70
N ILE A 3 -1.08 -5.38 7.51
CA ILE A 3 -1.01 -6.84 7.31
C ILE A 3 0.35 -7.39 7.73
N GLY A 4 1.45 -6.77 7.27
CA GLY A 4 2.80 -7.18 7.64
C GLY A 4 3.05 -7.10 9.15
N ASN A 5 2.62 -6.01 9.79
CA ASN A 5 2.75 -5.84 11.24
C ASN A 5 1.96 -6.90 12.01
N LYS A 6 0.74 -7.23 11.57
CA LYS A 6 -0.08 -8.27 12.20
C LYS A 6 0.56 -9.65 12.08
N VAL A 7 1.08 -9.99 10.90
CA VAL A 7 1.78 -11.28 10.69
C VAL A 7 3.05 -11.36 11.54
N LEU A 8 3.83 -10.28 11.66
CA LEU A 8 5.01 -10.26 12.54
C LEU A 8 4.66 -10.39 14.02
N HIS A 9 3.53 -9.80 14.44
CA HIS A 9 3.04 -9.95 15.80
C HIS A 9 2.70 -11.41 16.11
N ASP A 10 2.04 -12.11 15.19
CA ASP A 10 1.63 -13.50 15.37
C ASP A 10 2.79 -14.50 15.14
N ASN A 11 3.72 -14.16 14.24
CA ASN A 11 4.93 -14.94 13.94
C ASN A 11 6.14 -14.00 13.73
N PRO A 12 6.95 -13.77 14.78
CA PRO A 12 8.13 -12.91 14.70
C PRO A 12 9.23 -13.37 13.75
N GLN A 13 9.20 -14.64 13.31
CA GLN A 13 10.18 -15.22 12.37
C GLN A 13 9.68 -15.21 10.91
N ALA A 14 8.48 -14.68 10.64
CA ALA A 14 7.92 -14.61 9.30
C ALA A 14 8.80 -13.74 8.39
N ARG A 15 9.11 -14.24 7.20
CA ARG A 15 9.89 -13.51 6.19
C ARG A 15 8.94 -12.63 5.39
N ILE A 16 8.82 -11.37 5.78
CA ILE A 16 7.91 -10.40 5.15
C ILE A 16 8.71 -9.40 4.33
N LYS A 17 8.25 -9.14 3.10
CA LYS A 17 8.78 -8.05 2.27
C LYS A 17 7.67 -7.08 1.91
N TYR A 18 7.87 -5.81 2.25
CA TYR A 18 7.16 -4.69 1.67
C TYR A 18 8.06 -3.99 0.65
N ILE A 19 7.49 -3.66 -0.51
CA ILE A 19 8.18 -2.92 -1.57
C ILE A 19 7.17 -2.19 -2.46
N THR A 20 7.56 -1.06 -3.06
CA THR A 20 6.77 -0.45 -4.15
C THR A 20 7.09 -1.14 -5.47
N ALA A 21 6.15 -1.18 -6.41
CA ALA A 21 6.40 -1.76 -7.72
C ALA A 21 7.56 -1.06 -8.47
N GLU A 22 7.74 0.25 -8.27
CA GLU A 22 8.88 0.99 -8.81
C GLU A 22 10.23 0.47 -8.28
N ASN A 23 10.34 0.30 -6.96
CA ASN A 23 11.57 -0.22 -6.36
C ASN A 23 11.82 -1.68 -6.75
N PHE A 24 10.74 -2.46 -6.92
CA PHE A 24 10.82 -3.80 -7.46
C PHE A 24 11.42 -3.77 -8.88
N ILE A 25 10.90 -2.92 -9.78
CA ILE A 25 11.45 -2.76 -11.14
C ILE A 25 12.93 -2.38 -11.10
N ASN A 26 13.31 -1.39 -10.29
CA ASN A 26 14.70 -0.95 -10.19
C ASN A 26 15.63 -2.06 -9.70
N GLU A 27 15.20 -2.85 -8.70
CA GLU A 27 15.97 -3.98 -8.20
C GLU A 27 16.15 -5.05 -9.28
N PHE A 28 15.09 -5.38 -10.02
CA PHE A 28 15.13 -6.34 -11.10
C PHE A 28 16.05 -5.92 -12.24
N VAL A 29 15.90 -4.69 -12.73
CA VAL A 29 16.73 -4.15 -13.82
C VAL A 29 18.21 -4.19 -13.44
N LEU A 30 18.53 -3.85 -12.18
CA LEU A 30 19.89 -3.91 -11.67
C LEU A 30 20.44 -5.35 -11.68
N HIS A 31 19.67 -6.33 -11.17
CA HIS A 31 20.15 -7.72 -11.08
C HIS A 31 20.23 -8.41 -12.44
N ILE A 32 19.36 -8.06 -13.40
CA ILE A 32 19.49 -8.49 -14.80
C ILE A 32 20.82 -7.96 -15.38
N ARG A 33 21.10 -6.66 -15.19
CA ARG A 33 22.33 -6.04 -15.71
C ARG A 33 23.59 -6.64 -15.12
N LEU A 34 23.54 -7.06 -13.85
CA LEU A 34 24.69 -7.61 -13.12
C LEU A 34 24.80 -9.14 -13.22
N ASP A 35 23.91 -9.82 -13.96
CA ASP A 35 23.82 -11.28 -14.04
C ASP A 35 23.70 -11.96 -12.66
N LYS A 36 22.91 -11.34 -11.77
CA LYS A 36 22.70 -11.75 -10.37
C LYS A 36 21.26 -12.16 -10.09
N MET A 37 20.57 -12.69 -11.09
CA MET A 37 19.15 -13.05 -10.97
C MET A 37 18.87 -14.10 -9.91
N ASP A 38 19.82 -14.99 -9.64
CA ASP A 38 19.65 -16.02 -8.61
C ASP A 38 19.62 -15.45 -7.19
N GLU A 39 20.39 -14.38 -6.91
CA GLU A 39 20.32 -13.66 -5.63
C GLU A 39 18.91 -13.09 -5.41
N LEU A 40 18.34 -12.53 -6.47
CA LEU A 40 17.01 -11.95 -6.42
C LEU A 40 15.94 -13.04 -6.24
N LYS A 41 16.01 -14.15 -6.97
CA LYS A 41 15.10 -15.29 -6.79
C LYS A 41 15.12 -15.80 -5.36
N LEU A 42 16.30 -15.97 -4.77
CA LEU A 42 16.44 -16.38 -3.37
C LEU A 42 15.76 -15.39 -2.42
N LYS A 43 15.93 -14.09 -2.66
CA LYS A 43 15.34 -13.02 -1.85
C LYS A 43 13.81 -13.01 -1.86
N TYR A 44 13.18 -13.23 -3.02
CA TYR A 44 11.73 -13.09 -3.16
C TYR A 44 10.96 -14.41 -3.05
N ARG A 45 11.51 -15.53 -3.55
CA ARG A 45 10.76 -16.81 -3.64
C ARG A 45 10.70 -17.58 -2.32
N HIS A 46 11.42 -17.11 -1.30
CA HIS A 46 11.38 -17.67 0.06
C HIS A 46 10.57 -16.80 1.02
N LEU A 47 9.80 -15.83 0.55
CA LEU A 47 9.00 -15.00 1.45
C LEU A 47 7.79 -15.78 1.98
N ASP A 48 7.37 -15.45 3.19
CA ASP A 48 6.10 -15.90 3.75
C ASP A 48 4.97 -14.94 3.40
N VAL A 49 5.30 -13.64 3.29
CA VAL A 49 4.40 -12.58 2.85
C VAL A 49 5.13 -11.60 1.92
N LEU A 50 4.56 -11.36 0.73
CA LEU A 50 4.99 -10.33 -0.21
C LEU A 50 3.91 -9.25 -0.32
N LEU A 51 4.24 -8.03 0.07
CA LEU A 51 3.39 -6.85 -0.03
C LEU A 51 3.98 -5.92 -1.11
N ILE A 52 3.25 -5.69 -2.19
CA ILE A 52 3.65 -4.76 -3.25
C ILE A 52 2.67 -3.60 -3.30
N ASP A 53 3.20 -2.39 -3.17
CA ASP A 53 2.45 -1.16 -3.32
C ASP A 53 2.52 -0.65 -4.76
N ASP A 54 1.46 0.01 -5.24
CA ASP A 54 1.37 0.69 -6.53
C ASP A 54 1.68 -0.19 -7.76
N ILE A 55 1.04 -1.37 -7.85
CA ILE A 55 1.30 -2.35 -8.93
C ILE A 55 1.08 -1.78 -10.35
N GLN A 56 0.28 -0.72 -10.49
CA GLN A 56 0.09 0.01 -11.74
C GLN A 56 1.40 0.53 -12.34
N SER A 57 2.43 0.77 -11.51
CA SER A 57 3.76 1.19 -11.98
C SER A 57 4.47 0.12 -12.82
N LEU A 58 4.10 -1.15 -12.66
CA LEU A 58 4.59 -2.30 -13.42
C LEU A 58 3.87 -2.46 -14.77
N ALA A 59 2.72 -1.82 -14.99
CA ALA A 59 2.00 -1.86 -16.25
C ALA A 59 2.63 -0.89 -17.26
N LYS A 60 3.84 -1.22 -17.74
CA LYS A 60 4.58 -0.47 -18.76
C LYS A 60 5.27 -1.40 -19.75
N LYS A 61 5.21 -1.08 -21.04
CA LYS A 61 5.94 -1.84 -22.09
C LYS A 61 7.44 -1.99 -21.81
N SER A 62 8.07 -0.97 -21.23
CA SER A 62 9.51 -0.98 -20.89
C SER A 62 9.87 -1.95 -19.75
N THR A 63 8.88 -2.53 -19.07
CA THR A 63 9.08 -3.40 -17.90
C THR A 63 8.72 -4.86 -18.17
N GLN A 64 8.60 -5.27 -19.44
CA GLN A 64 8.18 -6.62 -19.83
C GLN A 64 8.99 -7.74 -19.16
N ALA A 65 10.33 -7.62 -19.15
CA ALA A 65 11.20 -8.60 -18.51
C ALA A 65 10.95 -8.68 -16.99
N THR A 66 10.68 -7.55 -16.36
CA THR A 66 10.30 -7.49 -14.94
C THR A 66 8.92 -8.11 -14.70
N GLN A 67 7.95 -7.88 -15.60
CA GLN A 67 6.62 -8.51 -15.53
C GLN A 67 6.72 -10.03 -15.62
N GLU A 68 7.53 -10.56 -16.54
CA GLU A 68 7.77 -11.99 -16.67
C GLU A 68 8.34 -12.60 -15.39
N GLU A 69 9.35 -11.98 -14.80
CA GLU A 69 9.96 -12.54 -13.60
C GLU A 69 9.12 -12.30 -12.34
N PHE A 70 8.33 -11.23 -12.30
CA PHE A 70 7.28 -11.07 -11.30
C PHE A 70 6.24 -12.20 -11.41
N PHE A 71 5.80 -12.54 -12.62
CA PHE A 71 4.89 -13.66 -12.85
C PHE A 71 5.49 -14.98 -12.34
N ASN A 72 6.76 -15.25 -12.62
CA ASN A 72 7.45 -16.44 -12.10
C ASN A 72 7.52 -16.45 -10.57
N THR A 73 7.87 -15.32 -9.97
CA THR A 73 7.93 -15.16 -8.50
C THR A 73 6.54 -15.34 -7.87
N PHE A 74 5.51 -14.76 -8.47
CA PHE A 74 4.12 -14.90 -8.04
C PHE A 74 3.72 -16.37 -8.01
N ASN A 75 3.99 -17.12 -9.09
CA ASN A 75 3.67 -18.56 -9.14
C ASN A 75 4.33 -19.32 -8.02
N VAL A 76 5.64 -19.16 -7.84
CA VAL A 76 6.39 -19.90 -6.82
C VAL A 76 5.85 -19.61 -5.41
N LEU A 77 5.54 -18.36 -5.11
CA LEU A 77 4.96 -17.98 -3.82
C LEU A 77 3.55 -18.55 -3.66
N HIS A 78 2.70 -18.39 -4.67
CA HIS A 78 1.33 -18.88 -4.67
C HIS A 78 1.26 -20.41 -4.50
N ASP A 79 2.04 -21.17 -5.27
CA ASP A 79 2.08 -22.63 -5.23
C ASP A 79 2.61 -23.17 -3.90
N ASN A 80 3.43 -22.37 -3.20
CA ASN A 80 3.91 -22.66 -1.85
C ASN A 80 3.00 -22.10 -0.74
N ASN A 81 1.76 -21.70 -1.07
CA ASN A 81 0.77 -21.13 -0.15
C ASN A 81 1.30 -19.91 0.63
N LYS A 82 2.07 -19.05 -0.04
CA LYS A 82 2.59 -17.81 0.54
C LYS A 82 1.64 -16.65 0.24
N GLN A 83 1.52 -15.72 1.19
CA GLN A 83 0.60 -14.60 1.03
C GLN A 83 1.19 -13.55 0.10
N ILE A 84 0.42 -13.14 -0.90
CA ILE A 84 0.73 -12.00 -1.75
C ILE A 84 -0.37 -10.95 -1.55
N VAL A 85 0.00 -9.70 -1.35
CA VAL A 85 -0.92 -8.56 -1.27
C VAL A 85 -0.42 -7.48 -2.22
N LEU A 86 -1.31 -7.00 -3.07
CA LEU A 86 -1.04 -5.98 -4.06
C LEU A 86 -2.00 -4.81 -3.84
N THR A 87 -1.52 -3.59 -3.96
CA THR A 87 -2.38 -2.41 -4.08
C THR A 87 -2.35 -1.90 -5.52
N SER A 88 -3.42 -1.23 -5.93
CA SER A 88 -3.53 -0.63 -7.25
C SER A 88 -4.47 0.57 -7.21
N ASP A 89 -4.10 1.66 -7.87
CA ASP A 89 -4.99 2.81 -8.10
C ASP A 89 -6.06 2.52 -9.16
N ARG A 90 -5.90 1.43 -9.91
CA ARG A 90 -6.76 1.06 -11.03
C ARG A 90 -7.26 -0.37 -10.87
N ASN A 91 -8.44 -0.63 -11.41
CA ASN A 91 -8.91 -2.02 -11.48
C ASN A 91 -7.92 -2.85 -12.33
N PRO A 92 -7.68 -4.14 -12.02
CA PRO A 92 -6.84 -5.01 -12.84
C PRO A 92 -7.15 -4.96 -14.35
N ASP A 93 -8.42 -4.81 -14.73
CA ASP A 93 -8.83 -4.70 -16.15
C ASP A 93 -8.39 -3.41 -16.85
N GLN A 94 -7.99 -2.40 -16.10
CA GLN A 94 -7.57 -1.09 -16.61
C GLN A 94 -6.04 -0.95 -16.68
N LEU A 95 -5.31 -2.05 -16.42
CA LEU A 95 -3.85 -2.12 -16.51
C LEU A 95 -3.43 -2.47 -17.95
N ASN A 96 -3.69 -1.56 -18.90
CA ASN A 96 -3.58 -1.83 -20.35
C ASN A 96 -2.21 -2.35 -20.85
N GLU A 97 -1.11 -2.04 -20.16
CA GLU A 97 0.24 -2.52 -20.53
C GLU A 97 0.77 -3.60 -19.58
N MET A 98 -0.13 -4.22 -18.81
CA MET A 98 0.16 -5.42 -18.03
C MET A 98 -0.12 -6.66 -18.86
N GLU A 99 0.73 -7.68 -18.77
CA GLU A 99 0.47 -8.98 -19.40
C GLU A 99 -0.87 -9.57 -18.91
N GLU A 100 -1.67 -10.08 -19.84
CA GLU A 100 -3.00 -10.64 -19.56
C GLU A 100 -2.97 -11.77 -18.51
N ARG A 101 -1.89 -12.57 -18.52
CA ARG A 101 -1.68 -13.62 -17.50
C ARG A 101 -1.54 -13.05 -16.09
N LEU A 102 -0.91 -11.88 -15.91
CA LEU A 102 -0.82 -11.22 -14.60
C LEU A 102 -2.17 -10.66 -14.16
N VAL A 103 -2.91 -10.03 -15.07
CA VAL A 103 -4.28 -9.54 -14.80
C VAL A 103 -5.17 -10.69 -14.32
N THR A 104 -5.07 -11.84 -14.98
CA THR A 104 -5.79 -13.07 -14.59
C THR A 104 -5.44 -13.51 -13.16
N ARG A 105 -4.16 -13.45 -12.77
CA ARG A 105 -3.73 -13.80 -11.41
C ARG A 105 -4.22 -12.82 -10.35
N PHE A 106 -4.25 -11.53 -10.65
CA PHE A 106 -4.77 -10.54 -9.71
C PHE A 106 -6.25 -10.78 -9.42
N LYS A 107 -7.00 -11.27 -10.41
CA LYS A 107 -8.42 -11.63 -10.28
C LYS A 107 -8.69 -12.96 -9.59
N TRP A 108 -7.72 -13.88 -9.55
CA TRP A 108 -7.88 -15.15 -8.85
C TRP A 108 -7.97 -14.99 -7.33
N GLY A 109 -7.41 -13.90 -6.80
CA GLY A 109 -7.45 -13.58 -5.38
C GLY A 109 -8.69 -12.78 -4.96
N LEU A 110 -8.73 -12.45 -3.68
CA LEU A 110 -9.71 -11.52 -3.14
C LEU A 110 -9.41 -10.10 -3.65
N THR A 111 -10.29 -9.58 -4.50
CA THR A 111 -10.25 -8.19 -4.97
C THR A 111 -11.24 -7.35 -4.17
N VAL A 112 -10.76 -6.34 -3.44
CA VAL A 112 -11.58 -5.42 -2.65
C VAL A 112 -11.33 -4.00 -3.13
N ASN A 113 -12.40 -3.29 -3.44
CA ASN A 113 -12.34 -1.87 -3.79
C ASN A 113 -12.43 -1.03 -2.51
N ILE A 114 -11.55 -0.04 -2.40
CA ILE A 114 -11.63 0.99 -1.35
C ILE A 114 -12.26 2.22 -1.98
N THR A 115 -13.42 2.63 -1.45
CA THR A 115 -14.12 3.85 -1.87
C THR A 115 -13.85 4.98 -0.87
N PRO A 116 -14.05 6.25 -1.27
CA PRO A 116 -14.05 7.35 -0.32
C PRO A 116 -15.02 7.08 0.85
N PRO A 117 -14.61 7.37 2.09
CA PRO A 117 -15.47 7.18 3.27
C PRO A 117 -16.67 8.13 3.26
N ASP A 118 -17.80 7.67 3.78
CA ASP A 118 -18.95 8.53 4.06
C ASP A 118 -18.67 9.51 5.22
N PHE A 119 -19.58 10.46 5.44
CA PHE A 119 -19.41 11.49 6.47
C PHE A 119 -19.19 10.90 7.87
N GLU A 120 -19.99 9.91 8.26
CA GLU A 120 -19.90 9.25 9.57
C GLU A 120 -18.53 8.56 9.75
N THR A 121 -18.05 7.87 8.71
CA THR A 121 -16.74 7.24 8.69
C THR A 121 -15.62 8.27 8.75
N ARG A 122 -15.76 9.43 8.07
CA ARG A 122 -14.76 10.52 8.14
C ARG A 122 -14.69 11.11 9.55
N VAL A 123 -15.83 11.34 10.21
CA VAL A 123 -15.87 11.77 11.61
C VAL A 123 -15.17 10.74 12.51
N ALA A 124 -15.45 9.45 12.33
CA ALA A 124 -14.80 8.38 13.10
C ALA A 124 -13.29 8.29 12.86
N ILE A 125 -12.83 8.49 11.63
CA ILE A 125 -11.39 8.54 11.29
C ILE A 125 -10.73 9.72 12.01
N LEU A 126 -11.28 10.93 11.88
CA LEU A 126 -10.74 12.12 12.51
C LEU A 126 -10.74 11.99 14.04
N THR A 127 -11.81 11.44 14.62
CA THR A 127 -11.94 11.21 16.07
C THR A 127 -10.86 10.25 16.60
N ASN A 128 -10.54 9.19 15.84
CA ASN A 128 -9.41 8.32 16.22
C ASN A 128 -8.07 9.03 16.05
N LYS A 129 -7.90 9.85 15.00
CA LYS A 129 -6.64 10.55 14.70
C LYS A 129 -6.30 11.62 15.72
N ILE A 130 -7.29 12.33 16.27
CA ILE A 130 -7.03 13.36 17.29
C ILE A 130 -6.46 12.78 18.59
N MET A 131 -6.62 11.47 18.85
CA MET A 131 -6.03 10.81 20.01
C MET A 131 -4.49 10.78 19.97
N ASP A 132 -3.90 10.96 18.78
CA ASP A 132 -2.44 11.05 18.60
C ASP A 132 -1.90 12.47 18.87
N TYR A 133 -2.76 13.44 19.20
CA TYR A 133 -2.39 14.83 19.46
C TYR A 133 -2.69 15.22 20.90
N ASP A 134 -1.85 16.09 21.46
CA ASP A 134 -1.99 16.58 22.83
C ASP A 134 -3.04 17.69 23.01
N TYR A 135 -3.82 18.00 21.97
CA TYR A 135 -4.79 19.10 21.97
C TYR A 135 -6.22 18.61 22.09
N HIS A 136 -7.04 19.37 22.82
CA HIS A 136 -8.48 19.19 22.73
C HIS A 136 -9.05 19.75 21.42
N PHE A 137 -9.66 18.88 20.61
CA PHE A 137 -10.43 19.28 19.43
C PHE A 137 -11.93 19.28 19.77
N PRO A 138 -12.62 20.43 19.67
CA PRO A 138 -14.07 20.47 19.85
C PRO A 138 -14.80 19.61 18.80
N PRO A 139 -15.89 18.90 19.16
CA PRO A 139 -16.65 18.07 18.22
C PRO A 139 -17.06 18.80 16.94
N GLU A 140 -17.44 20.08 17.03
CA GLU A 140 -17.86 20.90 15.90
C GLU A 140 -16.71 21.12 14.89
N THR A 141 -15.47 21.13 15.36
CA THR A 141 -14.29 21.22 14.49
C THR A 141 -14.13 19.93 13.68
N ILE A 142 -14.36 18.78 14.31
CA ILE A 142 -14.27 17.47 13.66
C ILE A 142 -15.37 17.31 12.60
N GLU A 143 -16.60 17.66 12.95
CA GLU A 143 -17.73 17.65 12.02
C GLU A 143 -17.52 18.61 10.85
N TYR A 144 -17.01 19.82 11.14
CA TYR A 144 -16.67 20.79 10.10
C TYR A 144 -15.63 20.22 9.12
N LEU A 145 -14.52 19.67 9.62
CA LEU A 145 -13.48 19.07 8.79
C LEU A 145 -14.03 17.89 7.96
N ALA A 146 -14.81 17.00 8.56
CA ALA A 146 -15.44 15.89 7.86
C ALA A 146 -16.42 16.36 6.77
N GLY A 147 -17.01 17.55 6.91
CA GLY A 147 -17.89 18.17 5.92
C GLY A 147 -17.15 18.88 4.78
N GLN A 148 -15.90 19.31 4.99
CA GLN A 148 -15.12 20.03 3.96
C GLN A 148 -14.32 19.11 3.04
N PHE A 149 -13.86 17.95 3.52
CA PHE A 149 -13.03 17.03 2.74
C PHE A 149 -13.78 15.72 2.50
N ASP A 150 -14.16 15.44 1.24
CA ASP A 150 -14.97 14.27 0.86
C ASP A 150 -14.24 13.30 -0.09
N SER A 151 -13.09 13.70 -0.64
CA SER A 151 -12.44 12.98 -1.74
C SER A 151 -11.53 11.84 -1.26
N ASN A 152 -10.72 12.06 -0.23
CA ASN A 152 -9.77 11.06 0.27
C ASN A 152 -9.38 11.30 1.74
N VAL A 153 -8.94 10.24 2.42
CA VAL A 153 -8.55 10.28 3.84
C VAL A 153 -7.28 11.11 4.08
N ARG A 154 -6.38 11.20 3.10
CA ARG A 154 -5.12 11.95 3.22
C ARG A 154 -5.37 13.45 3.38
N ASP A 155 -6.40 13.99 2.72
CA ASP A 155 -6.77 15.41 2.84
C ASP A 155 -7.34 15.71 4.25
N LEU A 156 -8.14 14.80 4.80
CA LEU A 156 -8.62 14.89 6.19
C LEU A 156 -7.46 14.94 7.19
N GLU A 157 -6.50 14.02 7.03
CA GLU A 157 -5.31 13.96 7.88
C GLU A 157 -4.42 15.20 7.71
N GLY A 158 -4.29 15.70 6.49
CA GLY A 158 -3.55 16.92 6.17
C GLY A 158 -4.12 18.15 6.87
N ALA A 159 -5.44 18.34 6.78
CA ALA A 159 -6.12 19.45 7.44
C ALA A 159 -5.99 19.40 8.96
N LEU A 160 -6.10 18.22 9.57
CA LEU A 160 -5.89 18.04 11.00
C LEU A 160 -4.45 18.39 11.41
N LYS A 161 -3.47 17.98 10.60
CA LYS A 161 -2.06 18.29 10.82
C LYS A 161 -1.77 19.79 10.72
N ASP A 162 -2.39 20.48 9.76
CA ASP A 162 -2.24 21.92 9.60
C ASP A 162 -2.79 22.70 10.82
N ILE A 163 -3.96 22.31 11.33
CA ILE A 163 -4.52 22.88 12.57
C ILE A 163 -3.56 22.67 13.74
N SER A 164 -3.04 21.46 13.88
CA SER A 164 -2.11 21.11 14.96
C SER A 164 -0.80 21.89 14.87
N LEU A 165 -0.30 22.12 13.64
CA LEU A 165 0.89 22.95 13.41
C LEU A 165 0.64 24.40 13.84
N VAL A 166 -0.51 24.98 13.48
CA VAL A 166 -0.88 26.34 13.87
C VAL A 166 -1.04 26.46 15.40
N ALA A 167 -1.67 25.48 16.04
CA ALA A 167 -1.83 25.45 17.50
C ALA A 167 -0.47 25.42 18.23
N ASN A 168 0.45 24.57 17.76
CA ASN A 168 1.82 24.50 18.25
C ASN A 168 2.55 25.84 18.11
N VAL A 169 2.53 26.45 16.93
CA VAL A 169 3.21 27.73 16.65
C VAL A 169 2.67 28.86 17.52
N ARG A 170 1.36 28.84 17.82
CA ARG A 170 0.69 29.84 18.66
C ARG A 170 0.79 29.57 20.16
N GLN A 171 1.42 28.46 20.57
CA GLN A 171 1.50 28.03 21.98
C GLN A 171 0.12 28.00 22.65
N LEU A 172 -0.89 27.52 21.92
CA LEU A 172 -2.20 27.28 22.52
C LEU A 172 -2.06 26.16 23.56
N ASP A 173 -2.67 26.36 24.73
CA ASP A 173 -2.68 25.35 25.77
C ASP A 173 -3.43 24.09 25.28
N THR A 174 -2.97 22.94 25.78
CA THR A 174 -3.48 21.58 25.50
C THR A 174 -4.90 21.35 26.00
#